data_AF-A0A2N1UR75-F1
#
_entry.id   AF-A0A2N1UR75-F1
#
_cell.length_a   1.000
_cell.length_b   1.000
_cell.length_c   1.000
_cell.angle_alpha   90.00
_cell.angle_beta   90.00
_cell.angle_gamma   90.00
#
_symmetry.space_group_name_H-M   'P 1'
#
loop_
_entity.id
_entity.type
_entity.pdbx_description
1 polymer ?
#
loop_
_entity_poly.entity_id
_entity_poly.type
_entity_poly.pdbx_seq_one_letter_code
_entity_poly.pdbx_strand_id
1 'polypeptide(L)' 'MAQFACTVRDARGQQVIKSIEADNLAGARAKLREQGLFPIDIKEKQGGDDLLKPLNDFL' A
#
# COMPACT_ATOMS: atom_id res chain seq x y z
N MET A 1 -3.98 13.62 -2.56
CA MET A 1 -3.05 12.75 -1.80
C MET A 1 -3.30 11.33 -2.24
N ALA A 2 -2.24 10.59 -2.58
CA ALA A 2 -2.37 9.21 -3.03
C ALA A 2 -2.27 8.25 -1.84
N GLN A 3 -3.09 7.21 -1.85
CA GLN A 3 -3.05 6.18 -0.81
C GLN A 3 -2.17 5.03 -1.32
N PHE A 4 -1.13 4.70 -0.56
CA PHE A 4 -0.20 3.64 -0.91
C PHE A 4 -0.44 2.43 0.00
N ALA A 5 -0.74 1.30 -0.61
CA ALA A 5 -0.75 0.02 0.07
C ALA A 5 0.69 -0.48 0.17
N CYS A 6 1.23 -0.52 1.38
CA CYS A 6 2.62 -0.88 1.64
C CYS A 6 2.67 -2.21 2.37
N THR A 7 3.36 -3.19 1.82
CA THR A 7 3.74 -4.40 2.54
C THR A 7 5.04 -4.12 3.24
N VAL A 8 5.01 -4.09 4.57
CA VAL A 8 6.17 -3.78 5.40
C VAL A 8 6.51 -4.92 6.33
N ARG A 9 7.78 -4.99 6.74
CA ARG A 9 8.24 -5.91 7.76
C ARG A 9 8.33 -5.19 9.09
N ASP A 10 7.68 -5.76 10.09
CA ASP A 10 7.77 -5.32 11.48
C ASP A 10 9.09 -5.81 12.12
N ALA A 11 9.47 -5.24 13.27
CA ALA A 11 10.68 -5.58 14.02
C ALA A 11 10.77 -7.06 14.42
N ARG A 12 9.62 -7.75 14.45
CA ARG A 12 9.52 -9.20 14.71
C ARG A 12 9.73 -10.06 13.45
N GLY A 13 10.04 -9.45 12.31
CA GLY A 13 10.22 -10.12 11.02
C GLY A 13 8.91 -10.50 10.32
N GLN A 14 7.75 -10.14 10.88
CA GLN A 14 6.44 -10.41 10.29
C GLN A 14 6.10 -9.42 9.18
N GLN A 15 5.45 -9.91 8.13
CA GLN A 15 4.94 -9.06 7.06
C GLN A 15 3.57 -8.51 7.46
N VAL A 16 3.42 -7.20 7.38
CA VAL A 16 2.20 -6.47 7.71
C VAL A 16 1.85 -5.58 6.53
N ILE A 17 0.60 -5.63 6.10
CA ILE A 17 0.09 -4.75 5.04
C ILE A 17 -0.46 -3.51 5.72
N LYS A 18 0.05 -2.33 5.35
CA LYS A 18 -0.33 -1.05 5.93
C LYS A 18 -0.61 -0.05 4.82
N SER A 19 -1.75 0.63 4.91
CA SER A 19 -2.09 1.72 3.99
C SER A 19 -1.61 3.03 4.58
N ILE A 20 -0.88 3.83 3.80
CA ILE A 20 -0.43 5.16 4.22
C ILE A 20 -0.73 6.19 3.15
N GLU A 21 -0.99 7.42 3.58
CA GLU A 21 -1.22 8.55 2.69
C GLU A 21 0.09 9.32 2.51
N ALA A 22 0.48 9.52 1.27
CA ALA A 22 1.67 10.28 0.92
C ALA A 22 1.47 11.01 -0.41
N ASP A 23 2.31 12.02 -0.65
CA ASP A 23 2.28 12.77 -1.91
C ASP A 23 3.01 12.02 -3.04
N ASN A 24 3.91 11.11 -2.69
CA ASN A 24 4.68 10.29 -3.62
C ASN A 24 5.25 9.02 -2.92
N LEU A 25 5.76 8.08 -3.72
CA LEU A 25 6.35 6.83 -3.24
C LEU A 25 7.55 7.04 -2.30
N ALA A 26 8.33 8.11 -2.51
CA ALA A 26 9.47 8.44 -1.66
C ALA A 26 9.02 8.88 -0.25
N GLY A 27 7.97 9.69 -0.16
CA GLY A 27 7.33 10.09 1.09
C GLY A 27 6.67 8.92 1.80
N ALA A 28 6.06 8.01 1.05
CA ALA A 28 5.54 6.75 1.58
C ALA A 28 6.68 5.93 2.24
N ARG A 29 7.80 5.74 1.55
CA ARG A 29 8.99 5.06 2.10
C ARG A 29 9.56 5.75 3.35
N ALA A 30 9.66 7.07 3.33
CA ALA A 30 10.17 7.84 4.45
C ALA A 30 9.32 7.63 5.71
N LYS A 31 8.00 7.76 5.60
CA LYS A 31 7.06 7.53 6.72
C LYS A 31 7.15 6.12 7.30
N LEU A 32 7.33 5.10 6.46
CA LEU A 32 7.50 3.72 6.93
C LEU A 32 8.80 3.53 7.70
N ARG A 33 9.89 4.10 7.17
CA ARG A 33 11.21 4.02 7.81
C ARG A 33 11.24 4.76 9.15
N GLU A 34 10.58 5.91 9.27
CA GLU A 34 10.41 6.65 10.53
C GLU A 34 9.67 5.83 11.60
N GLN A 35 8.77 4.94 11.18
CA GLN A 35 8.06 4.02 12.07
C GLN A 35 8.86 2.75 12.40
N GLY A 36 10.11 2.63 11.94
CA GLY A 36 10.91 1.42 12.09
C GLY A 36 10.41 0.23 11.25
N LEU A 37 9.54 0.49 10.27
CA LEU A 37 8.97 -0.52 9.39
C LEU A 37 9.78 -0.59 8.10
N PHE A 38 10.16 -1.79 7.69
CA PHE A 38 10.96 -1.99 6.49
C PHE A 38 10.05 -2.28 5.30
N PRO A 39 9.95 -1.37 4.31
CA PRO A 39 9.12 -1.61 3.13
C PRO A 39 9.67 -2.75 2.28
N ILE A 40 8.83 -3.76 2.03
CA ILE A 40 9.10 -4.87 1.10
C ILE A 40 8.53 -4.52 -0.26
N ASP A 41 7.26 -4.08 -0.29
CA ASP A 41 6.55 -3.71 -1.51
C ASP A 41 5.67 -2.48 -1.26
N ILE A 42 5.56 -1.59 -2.25
CA ILE A 42 4.76 -0.38 -2.16
C ILE A 42 3.98 -0.25 -3.46
N LYS A 43 2.67 -0.43 -3.35
CA LYS A 43 1.74 -0.28 -4.46
C LYS A 43 0.94 0.99 -4.25
N GLU A 44 1.00 1.90 -5.21
CA GLU A 44 0.09 3.03 -5.26
C GLU A 44 -1.32 2.47 -5.53
N LYS A 45 -2.26 2.68 -4.62
CA LYS A 45 -3.68 2.56 -4.97
C LYS A 45 -4.00 3.81 -5.79
N GLN A 46 -3.66 3.74 -7.07
CA GLN A 46 -4.12 4.70 -8.05
C GLN A 46 -5.64 4.61 -8.04
N GLY A 47 -6.29 5.65 -7.52
CA GLY A 47 -7.73 5.80 -7.56
C GLY A 47 -8.15 6.02 -9.01
N GLY A 48 -8.34 4.92 -9.74
CA GLY A 48 -8.78 4.90 -11.12
C GLY A 48 -8.90 3.47 -11.61
N ASP A 49 -10.14 3.00 -11.75
CA ASP A 49 -10.54 1.95 -12.69
C ASP A 49 -10.36 0.45 -12.35
N ASP A 50 -10.61 0.01 -11.12
CA ASP A 50 -10.90 -1.43 -10.87
C ASP A 50 -12.13 -1.65 -9.97
N LEU A 51 -13.07 -0.70 -10.02
CA LEU A 51 -14.42 -0.81 -9.41
C LEU A 51 -15.52 -1.06 -10.46
N LEU A 52 -15.17 -1.40 -11.70
CA LEU A 52 -16.12 -1.78 -12.74
C LEU A 52 -15.72 -3.08 -13.46
N LYS A 53 -15.58 -4.17 -12.70
CA LYS A 53 -16.20 -5.42 -13.13
C LYS A 53 -16.52 -6.33 -11.94
N PRO A 54 -17.73 -6.25 -11.39
CA PRO A 54 -18.36 -7.46 -10.89
C PRO A 54 -18.54 -8.38 -12.09
N LEU A 55 -17.63 -9.35 -12.28
CA LEU A 55 -17.92 -10.55 -13.07
C LEU A 55 -18.83 -11.48 -12.26
N ASN A 56 -19.95 -10.91 -11.79
CA ASN A 56 -21.21 -11.63 -11.75
C ASN A 56 -21.77 -11.54 -13.18
N ASP A 57 -21.23 -12.38 -14.07
CA ASP A 57 -21.86 -12.72 -15.34
C ASP A 57 -22.10 -14.23 -15.26
N PHE A 58 -23.17 -14.60 -14.55
CA PHE A 58 -24.43 -15.12 -15.11
C PHE A 58 -24.36 -16.62 -15.43
N LEU A 59 -25.15 -17.38 -14.65
CA LEU A 59 -25.77 -18.70 -14.90
C LEU A 59 -24.93 -19.89 -15.37
#